data_AF-A0A7C5M9Y0-F1
#
_entry.id   AF-A0A7C5M9Y0-F1
#
_cell.length_a   1.000
_cell.length_b   1.000
_cell.length_c   1.000
_cell.angle_alpha   90.00
_cell.angle_beta   90.00
_cell.angle_gamma   90.00
#
_symmetry.space_group_name_H-M   'P 1'
#
loop_
_entity.id
_entity.type
_entity.pdbx_description
1 polymer ?
#
loop_
_entity_poly.entity_id
_entity_poly.type
_entity_poly.pdbx_seq_one_letter_code
_entity_poly.pdbx_strand_id
1 'polypeptide(L)'
;LTGTVDSKRAQQIMEMILNKILTTESKVIILDILGVPFVDTAVANHLIKISRAAKLMGCDCIISGMSPAVAQTLVHLGIDMGDIITTTTLKDALVLSFNKLGYEIKAKKR
;
A
#
# COMPACT_ATOMS: atom_id res chain seq x y z
N LEU A 1 -3.07 17.78 -2.14
CA LEU A 1 -2.79 17.66 -0.71
C LEU A 1 -2.24 18.99 -0.21
N THR A 2 -2.95 19.73 0.65
CA THR A 2 -2.51 21.03 1.18
C THR A 2 -3.17 21.30 2.55
N GLY A 3 -2.43 21.03 3.64
CA GLY A 3 -2.59 21.66 4.96
C GLY A 3 -3.78 21.22 5.84
N THR A 4 -3.47 20.65 7.03
CA THR A 4 -4.34 20.25 8.18
C THR A 4 -5.48 19.26 7.91
N VAL A 5 -6.26 19.43 6.85
CA VAL A 5 -7.32 18.50 6.44
C VAL A 5 -6.74 17.17 5.99
N ASP A 6 -5.57 17.18 5.34
CA ASP A 6 -4.88 15.94 4.93
C ASP A 6 -4.39 15.09 6.09
N SER A 7 -3.79 15.70 7.12
CA SER A 7 -3.32 14.95 8.28
C SER A 7 -4.47 14.25 8.99
N LYS A 8 -5.63 14.92 9.11
CA LYS A 8 -6.85 14.35 9.68
C LYS A 8 -7.41 13.23 8.79
N ARG A 9 -7.48 13.43 7.47
CA ARG A 9 -7.93 12.40 6.53
C ARG A 9 -7.01 11.18 6.52
N ALA A 10 -5.69 11.38 6.54
CA ALA A 10 -4.73 10.30 6.59
C ALA A 10 -4.82 9.51 7.90
N GLN A 11 -5.07 10.18 9.03
CA GLN A 11 -5.33 9.50 10.30
C GLN A 11 -6.64 8.70 10.28
N GLN A 12 -7.71 9.26 9.71
CA GLN A 12 -8.97 8.52 9.52
C GLN A 12 -8.79 7.29 8.62
N ILE A 13 -8.00 7.40 7.56
CA ILE A 13 -7.65 6.28 6.68
C ILE A 13 -6.88 5.20 7.46
N MET A 14 -5.89 5.61 8.27
CA MET A 14 -5.16 4.69 9.14
C MET A 14 -6.10 3.92 10.07
N GLU A 15 -6.94 4.63 10.83
CA GLU A 15 -7.89 4.03 11.77
C GLU A 15 -8.86 3.09 11.06
N MET A 16 -9.35 3.49 9.87
CA MET A 16 -10.21 2.65 9.05
C MET A 16 -9.51 1.37 8.60
N ILE A 17 -8.28 1.46 8.10
CA ILE A 17 -7.50 0.29 7.64
C ILE A 17 -7.25 -0.68 8.80
N LEU A 18 -6.81 -0.17 9.96
CA LEU A 18 -6.52 -1.02 11.12
C LEU A 18 -7.79 -1.69 11.67
N ASN A 19 -8.90 -0.95 11.75
CA ASN A 19 -10.20 -1.53 12.14
C ASN A 19 -10.68 -2.57 11.12
N LYS A 20 -10.44 -2.35 9.83
CA LYS A 20 -10.78 -3.35 8.80
C LYS A 20 -9.93 -4.60 8.94
N ILE A 21 -8.61 -4.48 9.08
CA ILE A 21 -7.73 -5.62 9.33
C ILE A 21 -8.21 -6.44 10.53
N LEU A 22 -8.59 -5.77 11.63
CA LEU A 22 -9.11 -6.44 12.81
C LEU A 22 -10.44 -7.17 12.55
N THR A 23 -11.41 -6.49 11.93
CA THR A 23 -12.77 -7.02 11.75
C THR A 23 -12.89 -8.06 10.64
N THR A 24 -11.99 -8.05 9.64
CA THR A 24 -11.98 -9.02 8.54
C THR A 24 -10.86 -10.06 8.67
N GLU A 25 -10.05 -9.96 9.73
CA GLU A 25 -8.86 -10.81 9.97
C GLU A 25 -7.91 -10.89 8.75
N SER A 26 -7.84 -9.79 7.98
CA SER A 26 -7.09 -9.75 6.73
C SER A 26 -5.62 -10.05 6.95
N LYS A 27 -5.09 -11.02 6.19
CA LYS A 27 -3.66 -11.35 6.19
C LYS A 27 -2.85 -10.50 5.22
N VAL A 28 -3.51 -9.92 4.21
CA VAL A 28 -2.88 -9.05 3.22
C VAL A 28 -3.80 -7.86 2.92
N ILE A 29 -3.24 -6.66 2.82
CA ILE A 29 -3.88 -5.47 2.24
C ILE A 29 -3.15 -5.03 0.98
N ILE A 30 -3.89 -4.48 0.03
CA ILE A 30 -3.33 -3.83 -1.16
C ILE A 30 -3.71 -2.35 -1.13
N LEU A 31 -2.71 -1.48 -1.17
CA LEU A 31 -2.86 -0.03 -1.28
C LEU A 31 -2.60 0.39 -2.71
N ASP A 32 -3.65 0.70 -3.47
CA ASP A 32 -3.50 1.15 -4.85
C ASP A 32 -3.28 2.66 -4.94
N ILE A 33 -2.15 3.06 -5.51
CA ILE A 33 -1.73 4.45 -5.68
C ILE A 33 -1.73 4.91 -7.14
N LEU A 34 -2.29 4.13 -8.08
CA LEU A 34 -2.41 4.56 -9.49
C LEU A 34 -3.10 5.92 -9.64
N GLY A 35 -4.01 6.27 -8.73
CA GLY A 35 -4.70 7.57 -8.70
C GLY A 35 -3.92 8.71 -8.02
N VAL A 36 -2.68 8.49 -7.59
CA VAL A 36 -1.85 9.47 -6.88
C VAL A 36 -0.66 9.87 -7.78
N PRO A 37 -0.86 10.84 -8.70
CA PRO A 37 0.14 11.17 -9.72
C PRO A 37 1.38 11.87 -9.15
N PHE A 38 1.25 12.53 -8.00
CA PHE A 38 2.35 13.24 -7.33
C PHE A 38 2.47 12.73 -5.91
N VAL A 39 3.63 12.15 -5.59
CA VAL A 39 3.98 11.71 -4.25
C VAL A 39 5.00 12.67 -3.68
N ASP A 40 4.62 13.36 -2.61
CA ASP A 40 5.53 14.16 -1.79
C ASP A 40 5.95 13.40 -0.53
N THR A 41 6.80 14.02 0.28
CA THR A 41 7.29 13.45 1.53
C THR A 41 6.15 13.14 2.52
N ALA A 42 5.05 13.90 2.51
CA ALA A 42 3.94 13.66 3.43
C ALA A 42 3.15 12.40 3.03
N VAL A 43 2.77 12.28 1.75
CA VAL A 43 2.09 11.11 1.20
C VAL A 43 2.91 9.85 1.43
N ALA A 44 4.20 9.89 1.09
CA ALA A 44 5.07 8.74 1.26
C ALA A 44 5.21 8.31 2.73
N ASN A 45 5.38 9.28 3.65
CA ASN A 45 5.39 8.98 5.08
C ASN A 45 4.09 8.35 5.57
N HIS A 46 2.95 8.76 5.03
CA HIS A 46 1.67 8.14 5.36
C HIS A 46 1.60 6.69 4.86
N LEU A 47 2.02 6.41 3.62
CA LEU A 47 2.06 5.05 3.09
C LEU A 47 2.97 4.14 3.93
N ILE A 48 4.15 4.63 4.31
CA ILE A 48 5.09 3.90 5.18
C ILE A 48 4.47 3.61 6.55
N LYS A 49 3.84 4.62 7.18
CA LYS A 49 3.19 4.44 8.48
C LYS A 49 2.07 3.40 8.39
N ILE A 50 1.24 3.44 7.36
CA ILE A 50 0.13 2.50 7.17
C ILE A 50 0.69 1.09 6.99
N SER A 51 1.69 0.92 6.13
CA SER A 51 2.31 -0.38 5.89
C SER A 51 2.94 -0.97 7.16
N ARG A 52 3.61 -0.15 7.96
CA ARG A 52 4.21 -0.59 9.23
C ARG A 52 3.15 -0.96 10.26
N ALA A 53 2.09 -0.16 10.38
CA ALA A 53 1.00 -0.44 11.29
C ALA A 53 0.25 -1.73 10.90
N ALA A 54 0.01 -1.97 9.61
CA ALA A 54 -0.55 -3.23 9.12
C ALA A 54 0.35 -4.43 9.49
N LYS A 55 1.67 -4.31 9.29
CA LYS A 55 2.64 -5.36 9.67
C LYS A 55 2.59 -5.67 11.17
N LEU A 56 2.45 -4.65 12.03
CA LEU A 56 2.29 -4.84 13.48
C LEU A 56 0.99 -5.59 13.84
N MET A 57 -0.05 -5.47 13.01
CA MET A 57 -1.30 -6.21 13.14
C MET A 57 -1.22 -7.64 12.55
N GLY A 58 -0.04 -8.09 12.10
CA GLY A 58 0.14 -9.39 11.45
C GLY A 58 -0.43 -9.44 10.03
N CYS A 59 -0.54 -8.30 9.36
CA CYS A 59 -1.06 -8.15 8.01
C CYS A 59 0.02 -7.62 7.07
N ASP A 60 0.28 -8.34 5.97
CA ASP A 60 1.20 -7.89 4.94
C ASP A 60 0.58 -6.75 4.12
N CYS A 61 1.38 -5.74 3.78
CA CYS A 61 0.94 -4.63 2.94
C CYS A 61 1.67 -4.63 1.60
N ILE A 62 0.92 -4.55 0.51
CA ILE A 62 1.44 -4.41 -0.85
C ILE A 62 0.98 -3.06 -1.41
N ILE A 63 1.89 -2.25 -1.92
CA ILE A 63 1.54 -1.01 -2.63
C ILE A 63 1.47 -1.32 -4.13
N SER A 64 0.33 -1.07 -4.78
CA SER A 64 0.19 -1.20 -6.24
C SER A 64 0.16 0.16 -6.93
N GLY A 65 0.50 0.18 -8.22
CA GLY A 65 0.48 1.42 -8.99
C GLY A 65 1.76 2.23 -8.93
N MET A 66 2.88 1.60 -8.57
CA MET A 66 4.18 2.26 -8.58
C MET A 66 4.59 2.58 -10.02
N SER A 67 4.52 3.87 -10.39
CA SER A 67 4.98 4.34 -11.69
C SER A 67 6.48 4.69 -11.65
N PRO A 68 7.19 4.69 -12.79
CA PRO A 68 8.60 5.10 -12.84
C PRO A 68 8.84 6.50 -12.27
N ALA A 69 7.94 7.45 -12.55
CA ALA A 69 8.04 8.81 -12.04
C ALA A 69 7.90 8.90 -10.52
N VAL A 70 6.96 8.13 -9.94
CA VAL A 70 6.78 8.06 -8.48
C VAL A 70 8.00 7.40 -7.82
N ALA A 71 8.49 6.29 -8.38
CA ALA A 71 9.68 5.62 -7.86
C ALA A 71 10.92 6.53 -7.86
N GLN A 72 11.16 7.25 -8.96
CA GLN A 72 12.24 8.24 -9.05
C GLN A 72 12.07 9.37 -8.02
N THR A 73 10.84 9.83 -7.81
CA THR A 73 10.55 10.87 -6.82
C THR A 73 10.84 10.39 -5.40
N LEU A 74 10.42 9.17 -5.03
CA LEU A 74 10.71 8.58 -3.72
C LEU A 74 12.22 8.46 -3.46
N VAL A 75 12.98 8.04 -4.47
CA VAL A 75 14.45 7.96 -4.41
C VAL A 75 15.06 9.36 -4.24
N HIS A 76 14.61 10.34 -5.02
CA HIS A 76 15.10 11.72 -4.95
C HIS A 76 14.82 12.37 -3.59
N LEU A 77 13.67 12.08 -3.00
CA LEU A 77 13.29 12.55 -1.67
C LEU A 77 14.03 11.83 -0.53
N GLY A 78 14.84 10.80 -0.83
CA GLY A 78 15.57 10.03 0.17
C GLY A 78 14.67 9.19 1.08
N ILE A 79 13.50 8.78 0.57
CA ILE A 79 12.53 8.01 1.35
C ILE A 79 12.94 6.55 1.36
N ASP A 80 13.18 6.02 2.57
CA ASP A 80 13.43 4.60 2.77
C ASP A 80 12.11 3.82 2.87
N MET A 81 11.84 3.03 1.85
CA MET A 81 10.67 2.14 1.78
C MET A 81 10.91 0.81 2.52
N GLY A 82 12.12 0.50 2.98
CA GLY A 82 12.46 -0.73 3.71
C GLY A 82 11.94 -2.00 3.04
N ASP A 83 11.27 -2.85 3.81
CA ASP A 83 10.68 -4.12 3.32
C ASP A 83 9.33 -3.97 2.61
N ILE A 84 8.89 -2.74 2.29
CA ILE A 84 7.59 -2.52 1.68
C ILE A 84 7.58 -3.11 0.27
N ILE A 85 6.65 -4.01 0.03
CA ILE A 85 6.47 -4.65 -1.27
C ILE A 85 5.68 -3.71 -2.18
N THR A 86 6.20 -3.47 -3.38
CA THR A 86 5.55 -2.62 -4.39
C THR A 86 5.34 -3.38 -5.70
N THR A 87 4.29 -3.03 -6.43
CA THR A 87 3.98 -3.56 -7.77
C THR A 87 3.53 -2.44 -8.70
N THR A 88 3.69 -2.63 -10.01
CA THR A 88 3.27 -1.65 -11.03
C THR A 88 1.76 -1.66 -11.26
N THR A 89 1.08 -2.78 -11.04
CA THR A 89 -0.36 -2.92 -11.30
C THR A 89 -1.09 -3.61 -10.16
N LEU A 90 -2.38 -3.30 -10.01
CA LEU A 90 -3.26 -4.00 -9.06
C LEU A 90 -3.35 -5.51 -9.35
N LYS A 91 -3.26 -5.91 -10.63
CA LYS A 91 -3.24 -7.32 -11.04
C LYS A 91 -2.06 -8.06 -10.43
N ASP A 92 -0.87 -7.48 -10.50
CA ASP A 92 0.35 -8.10 -9.96
C ASP A 92 0.29 -8.17 -8.43
N ALA A 93 -0.24 -7.13 -7.79
CA ALA A 93 -0.48 -7.13 -6.34
C ALA A 93 -1.43 -8.25 -5.90
N LEU A 94 -2.51 -8.46 -6.65
CA LEU A 94 -3.45 -9.56 -6.39
C LEU A 94 -2.78 -10.92 -6.54
N VAL A 95 -2.05 -11.16 -7.64
CA VAL A 95 -1.29 -12.41 -7.84
C VAL A 95 -0.37 -12.67 -6.65
N LEU A 96 0.36 -11.64 -6.21
CA LEU A 96 1.27 -11.77 -5.07
C LEU A 96 0.53 -12.01 -3.74
N SER A 97 -0.61 -11.36 -3.52
CA SER A 97 -1.41 -11.54 -2.30
C SER A 97 -1.96 -12.97 -2.20
N PHE A 98 -2.46 -13.51 -3.30
CA PHE A 98 -2.94 -14.90 -3.34
C PHE A 98 -1.81 -15.89 -3.11
N ASN A 99 -0.65 -15.71 -3.76
CA ASN A 99 0.51 -16.57 -3.54
C ASN A 99 0.98 -16.57 -2.08
N LYS A 100 1.00 -15.40 -1.42
CA LYS A 100 1.32 -15.28 0.02
C LYS A 100 0.36 -16.03 0.93
N LEU A 101 -0.90 -16.15 0.52
CA LEU A 101 -1.93 -16.89 1.22
C LEU A 101 -1.92 -18.39 0.90
N GLY A 102 -0.99 -18.86 0.07
CA GLY A 102 -0.92 -20.25 -0.37
C GLY A 102 -1.90 -20.60 -1.49
N TYR A 103 -2.49 -19.59 -2.16
CA TYR A 103 -3.36 -19.77 -3.31
C TYR A 103 -2.63 -19.52 -4.62
N GLU A 104 -2.95 -20.29 -5.66
CA GLU A 104 -2.40 -20.11 -7.01
C GLU A 104 -3.49 -19.59 -7.96
N ILE A 105 -3.26 -18.46 -8.62
CA ILE A 105 -4.21 -17.95 -9.63
C ILE A 105 -3.98 -18.67 -10.95
N LYS A 106 -4.98 -19.40 -11.43
CA LYS A 106 -4.98 -20.04 -12.75
C LYS A 106 -5.92 -19.32 -13.70
N ALA A 107 -5.47 -19.08 -14.92
CA ALA A 107 -6.35 -18.60 -15.98
C ALA A 107 -7.45 -19.64 -16.23
N LYS A 108 -8.71 -19.19 -16.26
CA LYS A 108 -9.83 -20.07 -16.59
C LYS A 108 -9.65 -20.56 -18.03
N LYS A 109 -9.47 -21.86 -18.22
CA LYS A 109 -9.47 -22.47 -19.56
C LYS A 109 -10.82 -22.14 -20.21
N ARG A 110 -10.77 -21.49 -21.37
CA ARG A 110 -11.94 -21.21 -22.20
C ARG A 110 -12.40 -22.49 -22.88
#